data_AF-A0A2H0N280-F1
#
_entry.id   AF-A0A2H0N280-F1
#
_cell.length_a   1.000
_cell.length_b   1.000
_cell.length_c   1.000
_cell.angle_alpha   90.00
_cell.angle_beta   90.00
_cell.angle_gamma   90.00
#
_symmetry.space_group_name_H-M   'P 1'
#
loop_
_entity.id
_entity.type
_entity.pdbx_description
1 polymer ?
#
loop_
_entity_poly.entity_id
_entity_poly.type
_entity_poly.pdbx_seq_one_letter_code
_entity_poly.pdbx_strand_id
1 'polypeptide(L)'
;MSEICKGGTLIDQQPSSSPVDTETRPPYEAKLSRDNFASLMRLLKQAAGFKINLLTEGDLTPPTLAIEKGGLRGGKQKIVYEIASVDVTQMTLLPMHESKASTIIVEDVGEIGPDDSHGRPVYVTDKAEFKAYLTRLEAAIDSALEADRVARRHAGRALSGIPETVPVETGRRFDYNLEVAERYGMEAVELPARPKAQELFDKIIANDLAFLGTDGTLNREEVQRYWDANCTNLPNIPKESFWYFKQLARGLISDTIDEDDKDTVTKRHIPSFGEKDFVLVMNFPEKDARGDSRIEIIEKLFNTSHPTGILREKINVALWEDHDAREQSLVAKVIIAELLDLEVGASEIAKYELRLIRPDEYARLAQSQNYGNHDIWTHMDGYNIRGDGRRDGLIGGDRGYGGAACVDADWRDDRRGSIAVRLVLQRKR
;
A
#
# COMPACT_ATOMS: atom_id res chain seq x y z
N MET A 1 -48.33 -17.17 31.90
CA MET A 1 -48.93 -16.95 33.22
C MET A 1 -47.93 -17.46 34.27
N SER A 2 -47.47 -16.52 35.11
CA SER A 2 -46.83 -16.63 36.44
C SER A 2 -45.86 -17.79 36.73
N GLU A 3 -44.55 -17.58 36.96
CA GLU A 3 -43.83 -16.86 38.03
C GLU A 3 -43.40 -17.70 39.25
N ILE A 4 -42.11 -17.52 39.59
CA ILE A 4 -41.46 -17.51 40.93
C ILE A 4 -40.65 -18.74 41.41
N CYS A 5 -39.34 -18.63 41.14
CA CYS A 5 -38.16 -18.62 42.04
C CYS A 5 -38.05 -19.48 43.32
N LYS A 6 -36.85 -20.06 43.48
CA LYS A 6 -35.93 -19.98 44.65
C LYS A 6 -34.58 -20.61 44.24
N GLY A 7 -33.50 -19.83 44.08
CA GLY A 7 -32.48 -19.50 45.10
C GLY A 7 -31.20 -20.30 44.77
N GLY A 8 -29.97 -19.81 44.71
CA GLY A 8 -29.32 -18.58 45.15
C GLY A 8 -28.03 -18.98 45.85
N THR A 9 -26.84 -18.68 45.31
CA THR A 9 -25.62 -18.44 46.10
C THR A 9 -24.63 -17.61 45.26
N LEU A 10 -24.38 -16.39 45.73
CA LEU A 10 -23.29 -15.52 45.31
C LEU A 10 -21.98 -16.05 45.91
N ILE A 11 -20.93 -16.16 45.09
CA ILE A 11 -19.55 -16.16 45.58
C ILE A 11 -18.89 -14.91 45.02
N ASP A 12 -18.59 -14.01 45.95
CA ASP A 12 -17.78 -12.82 45.82
C ASP A 12 -16.30 -13.26 45.80
N GLN A 13 -15.55 -12.96 44.75
CA GLN A 13 -14.09 -13.05 44.77
C GLN A 13 -13.49 -11.74 44.26
N GLN A 14 -12.88 -11.02 45.20
CA GLN A 14 -12.00 -9.89 44.96
C GLN A 14 -10.81 -10.29 44.07
N PRO A 15 -10.27 -9.37 43.25
CA PRO A 15 -9.06 -9.63 42.49
C PRO A 15 -7.83 -9.54 43.40
N SER A 16 -7.10 -10.64 43.53
CA SER A 16 -5.78 -10.67 44.14
C SER A 16 -4.76 -10.05 43.17
N SER A 17 -4.24 -8.88 43.53
CA SER A 17 -3.02 -8.31 42.94
C SER A 17 -1.82 -9.18 43.31
N SER A 18 -1.09 -9.67 42.31
CA SER A 18 0.24 -10.27 42.47
C SER A 18 1.18 -9.70 41.42
N PRO A 19 2.48 -9.59 41.74
CA PRO A 19 3.40 -8.64 41.12
C PRO A 19 3.83 -9.08 39.71
N VAL A 20 4.04 -8.08 38.87
CA VAL A 20 4.61 -8.22 37.53
C VAL A 20 6.09 -8.59 37.67
N ASP A 21 6.43 -9.83 37.36
CA ASP A 21 7.82 -10.25 37.13
C ASP A 21 8.32 -9.63 35.82
N THR A 22 9.33 -8.78 35.92
CA THR A 22 10.09 -8.24 34.79
C THR A 22 11.09 -9.29 34.30
N GLU A 23 10.67 -10.19 33.41
CA GLU A 23 11.60 -10.98 32.62
C GLU A 23 12.22 -10.10 31.52
N THR A 24 13.52 -9.84 31.65
CA THR A 24 14.37 -9.26 30.62
C THR A 24 14.46 -10.20 29.42
N ARG A 25 13.79 -9.84 28.33
CA ARG A 25 13.99 -10.48 27.01
C ARG A 25 15.38 -10.11 26.45
N PRO A 26 16.09 -11.04 25.78
CA PRO A 26 17.33 -10.72 25.08
C PRO A 26 17.04 -9.79 23.89
N PRO A 27 17.99 -8.90 23.51
CA PRO A 27 17.83 -8.03 22.35
C PRO A 27 17.72 -8.84 21.05
N TYR A 28 16.82 -8.37 20.19
CA TYR A 28 16.49 -8.94 18.89
C TYR A 28 17.54 -8.48 17.86
N GLU A 29 18.54 -9.30 17.52
CA GLU A 29 19.45 -8.99 16.41
C GLU A 29 18.67 -9.02 15.07
N ALA A 30 18.43 -7.85 14.47
CA ALA A 30 17.86 -7.77 13.12
C ALA A 30 18.98 -7.80 12.08
N LYS A 31 19.15 -8.94 11.40
CA LYS A 31 20.06 -9.05 10.25
C LYS A 31 19.44 -8.41 9.01
N LEU A 32 20.13 -7.45 8.41
CA LEU A 32 19.76 -6.91 7.09
C LEU A 32 19.84 -8.03 6.05
N SER A 33 18.78 -8.25 5.26
CA SER A 33 18.84 -9.20 4.16
C SER A 33 19.85 -8.74 3.10
N ARG A 34 20.48 -9.69 2.43
CA ARG A 34 21.48 -9.44 1.36
C ARG A 34 20.93 -8.54 0.25
N ASP A 35 19.64 -8.64 -0.04
CA ASP A 35 18.95 -7.93 -1.11
C ASP A 35 18.65 -6.46 -0.74
N ASN A 36 18.32 -6.22 0.53
CA ASN A 36 18.13 -4.87 1.06
C ASN A 36 19.46 -4.10 1.07
N PHE A 37 20.55 -4.78 1.40
CA PHE A 37 21.90 -4.21 1.35
C PHE A 37 22.33 -3.90 -0.09
N ALA A 38 22.11 -4.82 -1.03
CA ALA A 38 22.45 -4.60 -2.44
C ALA A 38 21.69 -3.42 -3.07
N SER A 39 20.41 -3.26 -2.71
CA SER A 39 19.56 -2.15 -3.19
C SER A 39 20.00 -0.79 -2.64
N LEU A 40 20.35 -0.73 -1.35
CA LEU A 40 20.94 0.45 -0.73
C LEU A 40 22.26 0.85 -1.40
N MET A 41 23.15 -0.13 -1.67
CA MET A 41 24.43 0.13 -2.32
C MET A 41 24.28 0.59 -3.78
N ARG A 42 23.22 0.17 -4.48
CA ARG A 42 22.92 0.65 -5.84
C ARG A 42 22.51 2.13 -5.83
N LEU A 43 21.66 2.52 -4.88
CA LEU A 43 21.23 3.91 -4.70
C LEU A 43 22.41 4.83 -4.36
N LEU A 44 23.31 4.38 -3.48
CA LEU A 44 24.51 5.15 -3.10
C LEU A 44 25.49 5.37 -4.26
N LYS A 45 25.62 4.38 -5.17
CA LYS A 45 26.44 4.53 -6.39
C LYS A 45 25.88 5.58 -7.34
N GLN A 46 24.55 5.70 -7.44
CA GLN A 46 23.89 6.65 -8.32
C GLN A 46 23.94 8.09 -7.77
N ALA A 47 23.80 8.26 -6.45
CA ALA A 47 23.67 9.58 -5.84
C ALA A 47 24.98 10.39 -5.76
N ALA A 48 26.14 9.73 -5.70
CA ALA A 48 27.35 10.40 -5.18
C ALA A 48 28.57 10.40 -6.10
N GLY A 49 28.50 9.87 -7.32
CA GLY A 49 29.62 9.88 -8.28
C GLY A 49 30.86 9.08 -7.82
N PHE A 50 30.74 8.26 -6.78
CA PHE A 50 31.79 7.38 -6.27
C PHE A 50 31.74 6.00 -6.93
N LYS A 51 32.91 5.41 -7.15
CA LYS A 51 33.03 4.01 -7.58
C LYS A 51 33.11 3.12 -6.35
N ILE A 52 31.98 2.56 -5.94
CA ILE A 52 31.92 1.63 -4.80
C ILE A 52 32.11 0.20 -5.33
N ASN A 53 33.15 -0.48 -4.90
CA ASN A 53 33.41 -1.88 -5.27
C ASN A 53 33.13 -2.77 -4.07
N LEU A 54 32.26 -3.77 -4.24
CA LEU A 54 32.12 -4.87 -3.31
C LEU A 54 33.24 -5.87 -3.62
N LEU A 55 34.13 -6.10 -2.66
CA LEU A 55 35.11 -7.17 -2.75
C LEU A 55 34.46 -8.43 -2.18
N THR A 56 34.13 -9.38 -3.05
CA THR A 56 33.55 -10.67 -2.69
C THR A 56 34.38 -11.78 -3.29
N GLU A 57 35.61 -11.94 -2.84
CA GLU A 57 36.40 -13.14 -3.12
C GLU A 57 37.22 -13.54 -1.89
N GLY A 58 37.05 -14.78 -1.45
CA GLY A 58 37.73 -15.38 -0.28
C GLY A 58 36.92 -15.29 1.02
N ASP A 59 37.08 -16.31 1.88
CA ASP A 59 36.35 -16.60 3.14
C ASP A 59 36.44 -15.51 4.25
N LEU A 60 36.23 -14.25 3.90
CA LEU A 60 36.19 -13.13 4.84
C LEU A 60 34.74 -12.86 5.26
N THR A 61 34.35 -13.50 6.35
CA THR A 61 33.36 -12.97 7.29
C THR A 61 34.09 -12.00 8.21
N PRO A 62 33.76 -10.69 8.24
CA PRO A 62 32.57 -10.01 7.72
C PRO A 62 32.78 -9.20 6.40
N PRO A 63 31.69 -8.77 5.71
CA PRO A 63 31.79 -8.04 4.44
C PRO A 63 32.60 -6.74 4.55
N THR A 64 33.54 -6.56 3.63
CA THR A 64 34.44 -5.39 3.59
C THR A 64 33.96 -4.37 2.54
N LEU A 65 33.86 -3.10 2.93
CA LEU A 65 33.48 -2.00 2.04
C LEU A 65 34.73 -1.24 1.58
N ALA A 66 34.98 -1.21 0.26
CA ALA A 66 36.07 -0.42 -0.31
C ALA A 66 35.51 0.81 -1.05
N ILE A 67 35.92 2.01 -0.63
CA ILE A 67 35.55 3.28 -1.26
C ILE A 67 36.79 3.87 -1.93
N GLU A 68 36.73 4.06 -3.25
CA GLU A 68 37.78 4.77 -4.00
C GLU A 68 37.36 6.21 -4.26
N LYS A 69 38.21 7.16 -3.84
CA LYS A 69 38.03 8.58 -4.14
C LYS A 69 38.94 8.98 -5.31
N GLY A 70 38.35 9.48 -6.39
CA GLY A 70 39.10 10.04 -7.51
C GLY A 70 39.71 11.39 -7.14
N GLY A 71 41.04 11.47 -7.03
CA GLY A 71 41.76 12.73 -6.84
C GLY A 71 41.91 13.48 -8.16
N LEU A 72 41.53 14.77 -8.18
CA LEU A 72 41.95 15.70 -9.23
C LEU A 72 43.45 15.94 -9.06
N ARG A 73 44.25 15.34 -9.94
CA ARG A 73 45.74 15.30 -10.00
C ARG A 73 46.41 14.21 -9.16
N GLY A 74 46.58 13.04 -9.79
CA GLY A 74 47.84 12.29 -9.71
C GLY A 74 47.98 11.18 -8.66
N GLY A 75 46.95 10.82 -7.90
CA GLY A 75 46.99 9.65 -7.02
C GLY A 75 45.60 9.11 -6.70
N LYS A 76 45.41 7.78 -6.82
CA LYS A 76 44.22 7.10 -6.33
C LYS A 76 44.48 6.69 -4.88
N GLN A 77 43.65 7.17 -3.95
CA GLN A 77 43.61 6.64 -2.59
C GLN A 77 42.47 5.62 -2.49
N LYS A 78 42.81 4.42 -2.02
CA LYS A 78 41.86 3.34 -1.72
C LYS A 78 41.71 3.26 -0.21
N ILE A 79 40.51 3.50 0.29
CA ILE A 79 40.17 3.37 1.71
C ILE A 79 39.33 2.10 1.85
N VAL A 80 39.73 1.22 2.76
CA VAL A 80 39.08 -0.07 3.00
C VAL A 80 38.55 -0.08 4.43
N TYR A 81 37.25 -0.32 4.58
CA TYR A 81 36.57 -0.43 5.87
C TYR A 81 36.18 -1.88 6.11
N GLU A 82 36.56 -2.42 7.26
CA GLU A 82 36.09 -3.71 7.76
C GLU A 82 34.92 -3.47 8.70
N ILE A 83 33.75 -4.01 8.38
CA ILE A 83 32.52 -3.80 9.16
C ILE A 83 32.35 -5.01 10.07
N ALA A 84 32.77 -4.89 11.33
CA ALA A 84 32.78 -5.99 12.30
C ALA A 84 31.38 -6.55 12.59
N SER A 85 30.39 -5.68 12.75
CA SER A 85 28.96 -6.02 12.83
C SER A 85 28.11 -4.80 12.48
N VAL A 86 26.87 -5.02 12.06
CA VAL A 86 25.84 -3.98 11.97
C VAL A 86 24.72 -4.45 12.87
N ASP A 87 24.54 -3.79 14.02
CA ASP A 87 23.39 -4.02 14.87
C ASP A 87 22.28 -3.02 14.50
N VAL A 88 21.11 -3.55 14.20
CA VAL A 88 19.90 -2.75 13.92
C VAL A 88 18.94 -2.97 15.07
N THR A 89 19.27 -2.47 16.25
CA THR A 89 18.40 -2.49 17.42
C THR A 89 18.11 -1.08 17.91
N GLN A 90 16.92 -0.58 17.59
CA GLN A 90 16.02 0.19 18.48
C GLN A 90 14.76 0.60 17.70
N MET A 91 13.73 -0.23 17.79
CA MET A 91 12.33 0.22 17.62
C MET A 91 11.67 0.13 18.98
N THR A 92 11.84 1.17 19.80
CA THR A 92 11.07 1.31 21.05
C THR A 92 9.82 2.13 20.75
N LEU A 93 8.66 1.52 21.00
CA LEU A 93 7.30 2.01 20.77
C LEU A 93 7.04 3.37 21.45
N LEU A 94 7.01 4.48 20.69
CA LEU A 94 6.29 5.74 20.98
C LEU A 94 5.94 6.45 19.63
N PRO A 95 4.93 7.33 19.57
CA PRO A 95 4.01 7.45 18.44
C PRO A 95 4.66 8.03 17.18
N MET A 96 4.53 7.30 16.07
CA MET A 96 4.91 7.72 14.72
C MET A 96 4.10 8.94 14.25
N HIS A 97 4.55 10.13 14.62
CA HIS A 97 4.73 11.26 13.73
C HIS A 97 6.23 11.55 13.79
N GLU A 98 6.90 11.53 12.64
CA GLU A 98 8.37 11.58 12.49
C GLU A 98 9.13 10.27 12.79
N SER A 99 9.07 9.26 11.91
CA SER A 99 10.23 8.36 11.76
C SER A 99 11.18 8.95 10.73
N LYS A 100 12.01 9.90 11.18
CA LYS A 100 13.24 10.27 10.46
C LYS A 100 14.29 9.18 10.72
N ALA A 101 15.01 8.84 9.66
CA ALA A 101 16.25 8.05 9.64
C ALA A 101 16.18 6.59 10.13
N SER A 102 16.67 5.69 9.28
CA SER A 102 17.30 4.45 9.72
C SER A 102 18.65 4.83 10.36
N THR A 103 18.74 4.81 11.68
CA THR A 103 20.00 5.05 12.39
C THR A 103 20.89 3.81 12.29
N ILE A 104 22.07 3.94 11.67
CA ILE A 104 23.11 2.90 11.73
C ILE A 104 23.90 3.12 13.02
N ILE A 105 23.82 2.19 13.98
CA ILE A 105 24.62 2.23 15.21
C ILE A 105 25.83 1.32 15.01
N VAL A 106 27.03 1.88 15.16
CA VAL A 106 28.30 1.12 15.18
C VAL A 106 28.80 1.12 16.61
N GLU A 107 28.63 -0.01 17.31
CA GLU A 107 28.86 -0.09 18.75
C GLU A 107 30.35 -0.28 19.10
N ASP A 108 31.09 -1.08 18.33
CA ASP A 108 32.51 -1.36 18.59
C ASP A 108 33.40 -1.24 17.35
N VAL A 109 34.54 -0.56 17.51
CA VAL A 109 35.66 -0.52 16.56
C VAL A 109 36.89 -0.89 17.38
N GLY A 110 37.33 -2.15 17.31
CA GLY A 110 38.47 -2.63 18.09
C GLY A 110 39.81 -2.10 17.56
N GLU A 111 40.71 -1.69 18.46
CA GLU A 111 42.11 -1.43 18.14
C GLU A 111 42.89 -2.75 18.05
N ILE A 112 43.57 -2.99 16.93
CA ILE A 112 44.61 -4.02 16.83
C ILE A 112 45.95 -3.30 16.62
N GLY A 113 46.88 -3.51 17.56
CA GLY A 113 48.23 -2.97 17.57
C GLY A 113 49.18 -3.54 16.49
N PRO A 114 50.43 -3.04 16.42
CA PRO A 114 51.29 -3.09 15.22
C PRO A 114 51.87 -4.51 15.00
N ASP A 115 52.33 -4.90 13.81
CA ASP A 115 53.30 -4.18 12.96
C ASP A 115 53.38 -4.80 11.55
N ASP A 116 53.95 -4.02 10.63
CA ASP A 116 54.79 -4.40 9.50
C ASP A 116 54.42 -3.95 8.07
N SER A 117 55.53 -3.70 7.37
CA SER A 117 55.85 -2.79 6.27
C SER A 117 55.21 -3.01 4.88
N HIS A 118 54.06 -3.67 4.76
CA HIS A 118 53.58 -4.17 3.46
C HIS A 118 52.20 -3.64 3.02
N GLY A 119 52.09 -2.32 2.81
CA GLY A 119 50.99 -1.72 2.03
C GLY A 119 49.60 -1.78 2.66
N ARG A 120 49.38 -1.05 3.75
CA ARG A 120 48.11 -1.09 4.50
C ARG A 120 47.07 -0.04 4.05
N PRO A 121 45.77 -0.37 4.15
CA PRO A 121 44.67 0.60 4.05
C PRO A 121 44.76 1.65 5.16
N VAL A 122 44.33 2.88 4.84
CA VAL A 122 44.12 3.93 5.85
C VAL A 122 42.83 3.60 6.60
N TYR A 123 42.94 3.24 7.88
CA TYR A 123 41.78 3.07 8.76
C TYR A 123 41.48 4.38 9.46
N VAL A 124 40.20 4.77 9.51
CA VAL A 124 39.76 5.94 10.28
C VAL A 124 39.78 5.55 11.75
N THR A 125 40.81 5.98 12.49
CA THR A 125 40.97 5.66 13.92
C THR A 125 40.13 6.54 14.83
N ASP A 126 39.50 7.60 14.31
CA ASP A 126 38.68 8.51 15.10
C ASP A 126 37.19 8.18 14.94
N LYS A 127 36.60 7.59 15.99
CA LYS A 127 35.15 7.30 16.08
C LYS A 127 34.30 8.55 15.86
N ALA A 128 34.77 9.74 16.26
CA ALA A 128 34.07 10.99 16.01
C ALA A 128 34.11 11.39 14.53
N GLU A 129 35.23 11.15 13.85
CA GLU A 129 35.36 11.42 12.41
C GLU A 129 34.48 10.48 11.58
N PHE A 130 34.41 9.19 11.95
CA PHE A 130 33.53 8.22 11.29
C PHE A 130 32.04 8.52 11.54
N LYS A 131 31.66 8.90 12.76
CA LYS A 131 30.30 9.36 13.06
C LYS A 131 29.92 10.59 12.25
N ALA A 132 30.83 11.57 12.14
CA ALA A 132 30.64 12.75 11.31
C ALA A 132 30.58 12.42 9.81
N TYR A 133 31.25 11.35 9.36
CA TYR A 133 31.11 10.84 7.99
C TYR A 133 29.71 10.24 7.75
N LEU A 134 29.21 9.38 8.65
CA LEU A 134 27.87 8.79 8.54
C LEU A 134 26.77 9.87 8.53
N THR A 135 26.85 10.86 9.43
CA THR A 135 25.89 11.99 9.43
C THR A 135 25.91 12.78 8.12
N ARG A 136 27.09 12.97 7.52
CA ARG A 136 27.19 13.63 6.20
C ARG A 136 26.63 12.75 5.07
N LEU A 137 26.79 11.44 5.18
CA LEU A 137 26.26 10.48 4.20
C LEU A 137 24.73 10.43 4.27
N GLU A 138 24.14 10.34 5.46
CA GLU A 138 22.69 10.43 5.67
C GLU A 138 22.13 11.73 5.09
N ALA A 139 22.72 12.88 5.43
CA ALA A 139 22.31 14.17 4.88
C ALA A 139 22.45 14.24 3.34
N ALA A 140 23.45 13.60 2.76
CA ALA A 140 23.63 13.54 1.31
C ALA A 140 22.59 12.63 0.63
N ILE A 141 22.21 11.52 1.26
CA ILE A 141 21.14 10.62 0.79
C ILE A 141 19.80 11.36 0.83
N ASP A 142 19.47 12.00 1.96
CA ASP A 142 18.22 12.75 2.11
C ASP A 142 18.14 13.89 1.08
N SER A 143 19.23 14.62 0.89
CA SER A 143 19.32 15.69 -0.12
C SER A 143 19.17 15.15 -1.56
N ALA A 144 19.75 13.99 -1.87
CA ALA A 144 19.61 13.36 -3.19
C ALA A 144 18.18 12.84 -3.45
N LEU A 145 17.54 12.24 -2.43
CA LEU A 145 16.15 11.80 -2.51
C LEU A 145 15.19 12.98 -2.68
N GLU A 146 15.42 14.09 -1.97
CA GLU A 146 14.60 15.30 -2.13
C GLU A 146 14.84 15.97 -3.49
N ALA A 147 16.10 16.00 -3.97
CA ALA A 147 16.41 16.49 -5.31
C ALA A 147 15.75 15.66 -6.41
N ASP A 148 15.71 14.32 -6.28
CA ASP A 148 15.01 13.44 -7.22
C ASP A 148 13.49 13.67 -7.18
N ARG A 149 12.89 13.80 -5.98
CA ARG A 149 11.47 14.15 -5.83
C ARG A 149 11.13 15.50 -6.46
N VAL A 150 11.93 16.53 -6.21
CA VAL A 150 11.76 17.87 -6.80
C VAL A 150 11.93 17.81 -8.32
N ALA A 151 12.94 17.08 -8.82
CA ALA A 151 13.14 16.87 -10.25
C ALA A 151 11.96 16.14 -10.90
N ARG A 152 11.39 15.10 -10.28
CA ARG A 152 10.20 14.39 -10.74
C ARG A 152 8.96 15.28 -10.73
N ARG A 153 8.75 16.09 -9.68
CA ARG A 153 7.68 17.11 -9.62
C ARG A 153 7.79 18.12 -10.76
N HIS A 154 9.01 18.60 -11.04
CA HIS A 154 9.24 19.52 -12.16
C HIS A 154 9.12 18.85 -13.53
N ALA A 155 9.56 17.59 -13.68
CA ALA A 155 9.41 16.82 -14.91
C ALA A 155 7.94 16.49 -15.21
N GLY A 156 7.15 16.11 -14.20
CA GLY A 156 5.70 15.94 -14.31
C GLY A 156 5.00 17.25 -14.69
N ARG A 157 5.49 18.39 -14.20
CA ARG A 157 4.98 19.73 -14.59
C ARG A 157 5.41 20.13 -16.00
N ALA A 158 6.61 19.77 -16.45
CA ALA A 158 7.11 20.06 -17.80
C ALA A 158 6.45 19.19 -18.89
N LEU A 159 5.97 17.99 -18.51
CA LEU A 159 5.15 17.14 -19.36
C LEU A 159 3.69 17.60 -19.49
N SER A 160 3.26 18.68 -18.81
CA SER A 160 1.92 19.26 -18.98
C SER A 160 1.69 19.96 -20.33
N GLY A 161 2.72 20.00 -21.19
CA GLY A 161 2.58 20.26 -22.62
C GLY A 161 2.09 19.06 -23.43
N ILE A 162 1.19 18.23 -22.87
CA ILE A 162 0.53 17.17 -23.64
C ILE A 162 -0.34 17.85 -24.70
N PRO A 163 -0.15 17.54 -26.00
CA PRO A 163 -1.00 18.06 -27.05
C PRO A 163 -2.44 17.62 -26.81
N GLU A 164 -3.37 18.55 -27.06
CA GLU A 164 -4.79 18.33 -27.36
C GLU A 164 -5.42 17.10 -26.70
N THR A 165 -6.16 17.34 -25.60
CA THR A 165 -6.95 16.35 -24.83
C THR A 165 -7.46 15.21 -25.70
N VAL A 166 -6.71 14.10 -25.73
CA VAL A 166 -7.19 12.86 -26.34
C VAL A 166 -8.48 12.52 -25.58
N PRO A 167 -9.63 12.39 -26.27
CA PRO A 167 -10.88 12.12 -25.59
C PRO A 167 -10.70 10.87 -24.73
N VAL A 168 -10.99 11.03 -23.44
CA VAL A 168 -10.90 9.96 -22.45
C VAL A 168 -11.86 8.85 -22.89
N GLU A 169 -11.30 7.72 -23.33
CA GLU A 169 -12.05 6.55 -23.81
C GLU A 169 -12.53 5.66 -22.65
N THR A 170 -12.95 6.25 -21.55
CA THR A 170 -13.45 5.51 -20.39
C THR A 170 -14.64 4.65 -20.75
N GLY A 171 -14.66 3.44 -20.18
CA GLY A 171 -15.71 2.44 -20.41
C GLY A 171 -15.77 1.84 -21.81
N ARG A 172 -14.85 2.19 -22.72
CA ARG A 172 -14.70 1.46 -23.98
C ARG A 172 -13.95 0.16 -23.77
N ARG A 173 -14.42 -0.89 -24.45
CA ARG A 173 -13.70 -2.16 -24.56
C ARG A 173 -12.28 -1.90 -25.11
N PHE A 174 -11.31 -2.61 -24.54
CA PHE A 174 -9.94 -2.64 -25.04
C PHE A 174 -9.55 -4.06 -25.43
N ASP A 175 -8.60 -4.16 -26.35
CA ASP A 175 -8.00 -5.44 -26.73
C ASP A 175 -7.08 -5.93 -25.61
N TYR A 176 -7.10 -7.23 -25.37
CA TYR A 176 -6.30 -7.88 -24.34
C TYR A 176 -5.93 -9.29 -24.80
N ASN A 177 -4.84 -9.82 -24.25
CA ASN A 177 -4.41 -11.19 -24.46
C ASN A 177 -5.27 -12.14 -23.59
N LEU A 178 -6.15 -12.90 -24.25
CA LEU A 178 -7.09 -13.80 -23.58
C LEU A 178 -6.37 -14.91 -22.80
N GLU A 179 -5.31 -15.50 -23.36
CA GLU A 179 -4.55 -16.57 -22.70
C GLU A 179 -3.86 -16.07 -21.43
N VAL A 180 -3.30 -14.85 -21.47
CA VAL A 180 -2.71 -14.21 -20.29
C VAL A 180 -3.79 -13.87 -19.27
N ALA A 181 -4.94 -13.35 -19.68
CA ALA A 181 -6.05 -13.05 -18.79
C ALA A 181 -6.57 -14.31 -18.06
N GLU A 182 -6.79 -15.41 -18.78
CA GLU A 182 -7.20 -16.70 -18.20
C GLU A 182 -6.19 -17.22 -17.17
N ARG A 183 -4.90 -17.17 -17.51
CA ARG A 183 -3.82 -17.59 -16.61
C ARG A 183 -3.69 -16.71 -15.36
N TYR A 184 -3.99 -15.42 -15.49
CA TYR A 184 -4.07 -14.49 -14.37
C TYR A 184 -5.40 -14.57 -13.61
N GLY A 185 -6.31 -15.46 -14.01
CA GLY A 185 -7.63 -15.57 -13.42
C GLY A 185 -8.44 -14.29 -13.56
N MET A 186 -8.29 -13.57 -14.68
CA MET A 186 -9.01 -12.35 -14.99
C MET A 186 -10.10 -12.60 -16.03
N GLU A 187 -11.27 -12.00 -15.82
CA GLU A 187 -12.41 -12.07 -16.71
C GLU A 187 -12.75 -10.67 -17.22
N ALA A 188 -13.04 -10.56 -18.52
CA ALA A 188 -13.55 -9.35 -19.12
C ALA A 188 -15.04 -9.16 -18.79
N VAL A 189 -15.39 -8.03 -18.17
CA VAL A 189 -16.78 -7.72 -17.79
C VAL A 189 -17.17 -6.32 -18.23
N GLU A 190 -18.36 -6.21 -18.81
CA GLU A 190 -19.03 -4.94 -19.03
C GLU A 190 -19.88 -4.58 -17.81
N LEU A 191 -19.60 -3.43 -17.20
CA LEU A 191 -20.35 -2.92 -16.07
C LEU A 191 -21.46 -1.97 -16.58
N PRO A 192 -22.74 -2.32 -16.42
CA PRO A 192 -23.83 -1.43 -16.85
C PRO A 192 -23.88 -0.16 -15.99
N ALA A 193 -24.25 0.94 -16.63
CA ALA A 193 -24.54 2.20 -15.97
C ALA A 193 -25.75 2.07 -15.03
N ARG A 194 -25.65 2.66 -13.84
CA ARG A 194 -26.65 2.77 -12.77
C ARG A 194 -26.80 4.26 -12.38
N PRO A 195 -27.33 5.11 -13.28
CA PRO A 195 -27.36 6.56 -13.08
C PRO A 195 -28.13 6.99 -11.83
N LYS A 196 -29.14 6.22 -11.41
CA LYS A 196 -29.88 6.52 -10.17
C LYS A 196 -29.07 6.25 -8.91
N ALA A 197 -28.22 5.22 -8.91
CA ALA A 197 -27.26 5.04 -7.84
C ALA A 197 -26.25 6.19 -7.83
N GLN A 198 -25.73 6.59 -9.01
CA GLN A 198 -24.84 7.76 -9.11
C GLN A 198 -25.49 9.02 -8.53
N GLU A 199 -26.74 9.32 -8.91
CA GLU A 199 -27.50 10.47 -8.41
C GLU A 199 -27.58 10.48 -6.87
N LEU A 200 -27.76 9.32 -6.23
CA LEU A 200 -27.75 9.22 -4.77
C LEU A 200 -26.39 9.59 -4.19
N PHE A 201 -25.31 9.00 -4.72
CA PHE A 201 -23.95 9.27 -4.26
C PHE A 201 -23.57 10.75 -4.46
N ASP A 202 -23.91 11.33 -5.61
CA ASP A 202 -23.66 12.74 -5.91
C ASP A 202 -24.39 13.66 -4.92
N LYS A 203 -25.66 13.37 -4.60
CA LYS A 203 -26.44 14.13 -3.62
C LYS A 203 -25.88 14.03 -2.21
N ILE A 204 -25.40 12.84 -1.81
CA ILE A 204 -24.75 12.63 -0.51
C ILE A 204 -23.42 13.41 -0.43
N ILE A 205 -22.60 13.36 -1.47
CA ILE A 205 -21.33 14.09 -1.54
C ILE A 205 -21.56 15.61 -1.56
N ALA A 206 -22.63 16.06 -2.23
CA ALA A 206 -23.03 17.47 -2.30
C ALA A 206 -23.72 17.98 -1.02
N ASN A 207 -23.89 17.14 0.00
CA ASN A 207 -24.61 17.47 1.23
C ASN A 207 -26.06 17.95 1.01
N ASP A 208 -26.79 17.27 0.10
CA ASP A 208 -28.20 17.55 -0.15
C ASP A 208 -29.03 17.35 1.14
N LEU A 209 -29.83 18.37 1.49
CA LEU A 209 -30.62 18.43 2.72
C LEU A 209 -31.69 17.33 2.83
N ALA A 210 -32.08 16.69 1.72
CA ALA A 210 -32.97 15.54 1.77
C ALA A 210 -32.27 14.32 2.41
N PHE A 211 -30.97 14.16 2.16
CA PHE A 211 -30.18 13.00 2.59
C PHE A 211 -29.33 13.29 3.83
N LEU A 212 -29.05 14.55 4.13
CA LEU A 212 -28.27 14.99 5.28
C LEU A 212 -29.01 16.10 6.04
N GLY A 213 -29.20 15.93 7.34
CA GLY A 213 -29.77 16.97 8.20
C GLY A 213 -28.91 18.23 8.20
N THR A 214 -29.44 19.34 8.73
CA THR A 214 -28.70 20.60 8.84
C THR A 214 -27.45 20.51 9.72
N ASP A 215 -27.36 19.47 10.55
CA ASP A 215 -26.21 19.11 11.39
C ASP A 215 -25.21 18.18 10.69
N GLY A 216 -25.45 17.82 9.42
CA GLY A 216 -24.66 16.84 8.67
C GLY A 216 -24.96 15.38 9.02
N THR A 217 -26.01 15.10 9.78
CA THR A 217 -26.40 13.73 10.11
C THR A 217 -27.09 13.07 8.91
N LEU A 218 -26.56 11.93 8.44
CA LEU A 218 -27.16 11.16 7.34
C LEU A 218 -28.58 10.68 7.71
N ASN A 219 -29.56 11.04 6.89
CA ASN A 219 -30.93 10.54 6.94
C ASN A 219 -31.00 9.13 6.35
N ARG A 220 -30.69 8.12 7.19
CA ARG A 220 -30.61 6.71 6.79
C ARG A 220 -31.90 6.19 6.18
N GLU A 221 -33.06 6.61 6.69
CA GLU A 221 -34.37 6.19 6.18
C GLU A 221 -34.60 6.68 4.76
N GLU A 222 -34.23 7.94 4.47
CA GLU A 222 -34.35 8.51 3.13
C GLU A 222 -33.37 7.87 2.14
N VAL A 223 -32.11 7.64 2.57
CA VAL A 223 -31.12 6.92 1.75
C VAL A 223 -31.64 5.52 1.39
N GLN A 224 -32.13 4.77 2.38
CA GLN A 224 -32.67 3.42 2.16
C GLN A 224 -33.90 3.46 1.24
N ARG A 225 -34.84 4.37 1.50
CA ARG A 225 -36.06 4.53 0.68
C ARG A 225 -35.72 4.86 -0.77
N TYR A 226 -34.76 5.75 -1.00
CA TYR A 226 -34.30 6.09 -2.34
C TYR A 226 -33.63 4.89 -3.02
N TRP A 227 -32.78 4.15 -2.31
CA TRP A 227 -32.10 2.97 -2.82
C TRP A 227 -33.10 1.88 -3.23
N ASP A 228 -34.02 1.51 -2.34
CA ASP A 228 -35.02 0.48 -2.59
C ASP A 228 -35.92 0.84 -3.79
N ALA A 229 -36.25 2.12 -3.95
CA ALA A 229 -37.09 2.59 -5.05
C ALA A 229 -36.37 2.65 -6.40
N ASN A 230 -35.06 2.92 -6.43
CA ASN A 230 -34.35 3.27 -7.66
C ASN A 230 -33.17 2.36 -8.04
N CYS A 231 -32.71 1.49 -7.13
CA CYS A 231 -31.50 0.68 -7.27
C CYS A 231 -31.78 -0.82 -7.15
N THR A 232 -32.96 -1.28 -7.59
CA THR A 232 -33.47 -2.65 -7.38
C THR A 232 -32.62 -3.78 -7.97
N ASN A 233 -31.70 -3.44 -8.87
CA ASN A 233 -30.76 -4.37 -9.51
C ASN A 233 -29.38 -4.39 -8.82
N LEU A 234 -29.21 -3.66 -7.72
CA LEU A 234 -27.99 -3.64 -6.90
C LEU A 234 -28.27 -4.35 -5.57
N PRO A 235 -27.24 -4.84 -4.87
CA PRO A 235 -27.40 -5.40 -3.54
C PRO A 235 -28.07 -4.39 -2.59
N ASN A 236 -28.88 -4.89 -1.65
CA ASN A 236 -29.49 -4.04 -0.64
C ASN A 236 -28.42 -3.40 0.27
N ILE A 237 -28.60 -2.13 0.66
CA ILE A 237 -27.70 -1.45 1.59
C ILE A 237 -27.89 -2.04 3.00
N PRO A 238 -26.87 -2.66 3.60
CA PRO A 238 -26.94 -3.09 4.99
C PRO A 238 -26.76 -1.90 5.95
N LYS A 239 -27.19 -2.06 7.20
CA LYS A 239 -27.11 -0.96 8.20
C LYS A 239 -25.67 -0.52 8.46
N GLU A 240 -24.75 -1.45 8.31
CA GLU A 240 -23.30 -1.31 8.47
C GLU A 240 -22.73 -0.34 7.42
N SER A 241 -23.23 -0.39 6.17
CA SER A 241 -22.77 0.48 5.08
C SER A 241 -23.11 1.96 5.23
N PHE A 242 -24.03 2.34 6.13
CA PHE A 242 -24.32 3.76 6.38
C PHE A 242 -23.10 4.53 6.91
N TRP A 243 -22.10 3.83 7.45
CA TRP A 243 -20.82 4.45 7.78
C TRP A 243 -20.14 5.02 6.53
N TYR A 244 -20.05 4.26 5.43
CA TYR A 244 -19.39 4.70 4.20
C TYR A 244 -20.03 5.95 3.60
N PHE A 245 -21.36 5.99 3.53
CA PHE A 245 -22.10 7.17 3.08
C PHE A 245 -21.82 8.41 3.94
N LYS A 246 -21.66 8.25 5.27
CA LYS A 246 -21.29 9.35 6.16
C LYS A 246 -19.87 9.85 5.88
N GLN A 247 -18.91 8.96 5.62
CA GLN A 247 -17.55 9.37 5.29
C GLN A 247 -17.47 10.08 3.94
N LEU A 248 -18.24 9.61 2.94
CA LEU A 248 -18.36 10.29 1.65
C LEU A 248 -18.92 11.71 1.79
N ALA A 249 -20.02 11.89 2.54
CA ALA A 249 -20.60 13.22 2.79
C ALA A 249 -19.61 14.17 3.49
N ARG A 250 -18.77 13.64 4.38
CA ARG A 250 -17.70 14.38 5.07
C ARG A 250 -16.46 14.62 4.20
N GLY A 251 -16.40 14.04 3.00
CA GLY A 251 -15.22 14.11 2.13
C GLY A 251 -14.01 13.36 2.68
N LEU A 252 -14.20 12.36 3.55
CA LEU A 252 -13.14 11.60 4.23
C LEU A 252 -12.74 10.32 3.51
N ILE A 253 -13.22 10.09 2.29
CA ILE A 253 -12.80 8.97 1.44
C ILE A 253 -11.91 9.51 0.31
N SER A 254 -10.71 8.96 0.18
CA SER A 254 -9.69 9.42 -0.76
C SER A 254 -9.12 8.27 -1.61
N ASP A 255 -8.72 8.60 -2.83
CA ASP A 255 -8.08 7.68 -3.80
C ASP A 255 -6.60 7.44 -3.48
N THR A 256 -6.00 8.23 -2.58
CA THR A 256 -4.58 8.16 -2.28
C THR A 256 -4.31 7.75 -0.84
N ILE A 257 -3.12 7.22 -0.61
CA ILE A 257 -2.63 6.93 0.74
C ILE A 257 -1.83 8.09 1.34
N ASP A 258 -1.36 9.01 0.49
CA ASP A 258 -0.43 10.08 0.85
C ASP A 258 -1.04 11.48 0.63
N GLU A 259 -0.37 12.47 1.21
CA GLU A 259 -0.49 13.92 0.97
C GLU A 259 -1.78 14.65 1.38
N ASP A 260 -2.98 14.05 1.41
CA ASP A 260 -4.11 14.77 2.02
C ASP A 260 -4.06 14.70 3.55
N ASP A 261 -4.20 15.86 4.19
CA ASP A 261 -4.64 15.91 5.58
C ASP A 261 -6.17 15.79 5.66
N LYS A 262 -6.68 15.57 6.87
CA LYS A 262 -8.13 15.44 7.13
C LYS A 262 -8.93 16.71 6.81
N ASP A 263 -8.27 17.85 6.71
CA ASP A 263 -8.88 19.17 6.52
C ASP A 263 -8.88 19.59 5.04
N THR A 264 -8.05 18.97 4.19
CA THR A 264 -7.80 19.32 2.80
C THR A 264 -7.68 18.08 1.90
N VAL A 265 -8.78 17.33 1.77
CA VAL A 265 -8.85 16.17 0.87
C VAL A 265 -8.88 16.62 -0.59
N THR A 266 -7.75 16.51 -1.28
CA THR A 266 -7.57 16.94 -2.67
C THR A 266 -7.96 15.85 -3.68
N LYS A 267 -7.89 14.57 -3.28
CA LYS A 267 -8.13 13.42 -4.16
C LYS A 267 -9.27 12.54 -3.67
N ARG A 268 -10.48 13.10 -3.68
CA ARG A 268 -11.69 12.40 -3.22
C ARG A 268 -11.98 11.16 -4.06
N HIS A 269 -12.20 10.04 -3.38
CA HIS A 269 -12.69 8.83 -4.01
C HIS A 269 -14.20 8.93 -4.23
N ILE A 270 -14.62 9.06 -5.49
CA ILE A 270 -16.03 9.20 -5.87
C ILE A 270 -16.48 7.92 -6.57
N PRO A 271 -17.38 7.11 -5.97
CA PRO A 271 -17.95 5.91 -6.60
C PRO A 271 -18.54 6.23 -7.97
N SER A 272 -18.31 5.36 -8.95
CA SER A 272 -18.80 5.58 -10.32
C SER A 272 -19.81 4.54 -10.79
N PHE A 273 -21.05 4.85 -10.53
CA PHE A 273 -22.21 4.13 -11.05
C PHE A 273 -22.76 4.73 -12.35
N GLY A 274 -22.47 6.00 -12.66
CA GLY A 274 -23.19 6.75 -13.69
C GLY A 274 -22.96 6.29 -15.12
N GLU A 275 -21.81 5.67 -15.37
CA GLU A 275 -21.34 5.33 -16.70
C GLU A 275 -21.21 3.82 -16.88
N LYS A 276 -21.29 3.39 -18.14
CA LYS A 276 -20.90 2.03 -18.50
C LYS A 276 -19.39 1.91 -18.37
N ASP A 277 -18.91 0.74 -17.98
CA ASP A 277 -17.48 0.47 -17.92
C ASP A 277 -17.12 -0.86 -18.56
N PHE A 278 -15.85 -1.02 -18.93
CA PHE A 278 -15.27 -2.28 -19.34
C PHE A 278 -14.00 -2.53 -18.55
N VAL A 279 -13.95 -3.67 -17.88
CA VAL A 279 -12.86 -4.02 -16.97
C VAL A 279 -12.39 -5.46 -17.21
N LEU A 280 -11.11 -5.74 -16.98
CA LEU A 280 -10.68 -7.09 -16.64
C LEU A 280 -10.64 -7.17 -15.12
N VAL A 281 -11.37 -8.11 -14.53
CA VAL A 281 -11.45 -8.29 -13.08
C VAL A 281 -10.98 -9.68 -12.70
N MET A 282 -10.19 -9.79 -11.64
CA MET A 282 -9.86 -11.10 -11.07
C MET A 282 -11.15 -11.83 -10.70
N ASN A 283 -11.34 -13.03 -11.25
CA ASN A 283 -12.46 -13.91 -10.98
C ASN A 283 -11.97 -15.20 -10.32
N PHE A 284 -12.05 -15.22 -8.99
CA PHE A 284 -12.04 -16.45 -8.20
C PHE A 284 -13.31 -16.52 -7.34
N PRO A 285 -13.88 -17.72 -7.12
CA PRO A 285 -14.99 -17.90 -6.20
C PRO A 285 -14.56 -17.55 -4.76
N GLU A 286 -15.38 -16.77 -4.06
CA GLU A 286 -15.08 -16.32 -2.70
C GLU A 286 -14.90 -17.47 -1.69
N LYS A 287 -15.66 -18.56 -1.86
CA LYS A 287 -15.49 -19.79 -1.06
C LYS A 287 -14.09 -20.42 -1.20
N ASP A 288 -13.44 -20.22 -2.34
CA ASP A 288 -12.17 -20.84 -2.70
C ASP A 288 -10.99 -19.88 -2.45
N ALA A 289 -11.25 -18.64 -2.03
CA ALA A 289 -10.25 -17.62 -1.77
C ALA A 289 -9.31 -17.98 -0.61
N ARG A 290 -9.78 -18.80 0.34
CA ARG A 290 -8.97 -19.37 1.43
C ARG A 290 -8.35 -20.73 1.07
N GLY A 291 -8.64 -21.27 -0.11
CA GLY A 291 -8.16 -22.56 -0.58
C GLY A 291 -6.87 -22.46 -1.42
N ASP A 292 -6.52 -23.55 -2.09
CA ASP A 292 -5.35 -23.68 -2.98
C ASP A 292 -5.52 -22.99 -4.35
N SER A 293 -6.36 -21.96 -4.42
CA SER A 293 -6.56 -21.17 -5.63
C SER A 293 -5.28 -20.40 -5.93
N ARG A 294 -4.40 -20.99 -6.74
CA ARG A 294 -3.16 -20.34 -7.19
C ARG A 294 -3.48 -19.39 -8.33
N ILE A 295 -3.24 -18.11 -8.11
CA ILE A 295 -3.46 -17.08 -9.12
C ILE A 295 -2.12 -16.45 -9.49
N GLU A 296 -1.66 -16.65 -10.72
CA GLU A 296 -0.30 -16.25 -11.15
C GLU A 296 -0.03 -14.75 -10.98
N ILE A 297 -1.04 -13.89 -11.19
CA ILE A 297 -0.91 -12.44 -10.98
C ILE A 297 -0.57 -12.09 -9.52
N ILE A 298 -1.11 -12.85 -8.56
CA ILE A 298 -0.83 -12.68 -7.13
C ILE A 298 0.60 -13.14 -6.81
N GLU A 299 1.05 -14.22 -7.43
CA GLU A 299 2.43 -14.69 -7.29
C GLU A 299 3.43 -13.67 -7.82
N LYS A 300 3.17 -13.09 -8.99
CA LYS A 300 4.01 -12.05 -9.58
C LYS A 300 4.08 -10.78 -8.73
N LEU A 301 2.94 -10.31 -8.18
CA LEU A 301 2.91 -9.09 -7.37
C LEU A 301 3.45 -9.29 -5.95
N PHE A 302 3.21 -10.45 -5.35
CA PHE A 302 3.33 -10.62 -3.91
C PHE A 302 4.21 -11.80 -3.49
N ASN A 303 4.74 -12.60 -4.42
CA ASN A 303 5.48 -13.82 -4.12
C ASN A 303 4.71 -14.77 -3.18
N THR A 304 3.39 -14.86 -3.39
CA THR A 304 2.47 -15.80 -2.75
C THR A 304 1.41 -16.21 -3.77
N SER A 305 0.87 -17.42 -3.69
CA SER A 305 -0.17 -17.87 -4.62
C SER A 305 -1.59 -17.63 -4.10
N HIS A 306 -1.76 -17.32 -2.81
CA HIS A 306 -3.06 -17.10 -2.19
C HIS A 306 -3.46 -15.63 -2.23
N PRO A 307 -4.71 -15.29 -2.63
CA PRO A 307 -5.18 -13.91 -2.69
C PRO A 307 -5.43 -13.30 -1.30
N THR A 308 -5.37 -14.06 -0.22
CA THR A 308 -5.62 -13.60 1.15
C THR A 308 -4.34 -13.40 1.97
N GLY A 309 -4.43 -12.64 3.05
CA GLY A 309 -3.31 -12.45 3.99
C GLY A 309 -2.20 -11.55 3.46
N ILE A 310 -2.52 -10.75 2.43
CA ILE A 310 -1.63 -9.77 1.83
C ILE A 310 -1.93 -8.42 2.48
N LEU A 311 -0.96 -7.88 3.21
CA LEU A 311 -1.10 -6.58 3.89
C LEU A 311 -1.42 -5.46 2.90
N ARG A 312 -2.26 -4.50 3.31
CA ARG A 312 -2.61 -3.36 2.44
C ARG A 312 -1.37 -2.55 2.04
N GLU A 313 -0.41 -2.36 2.93
CA GLU A 313 0.85 -1.70 2.60
C GLU A 313 1.62 -2.44 1.48
N LYS A 314 1.67 -3.77 1.54
CA LYS A 314 2.31 -4.59 0.50
C LYS A 314 1.56 -4.49 -0.83
N ILE A 315 0.23 -4.43 -0.80
CA ILE A 315 -0.60 -4.18 -1.99
C ILE A 315 -0.21 -2.84 -2.62
N ASN A 316 -0.09 -1.80 -1.81
CA ASN A 316 0.19 -0.46 -2.30
C ASN A 316 1.57 -0.34 -2.94
N VAL A 317 2.60 -0.89 -2.31
CA VAL A 317 3.97 -0.91 -2.86
C VAL A 317 4.04 -1.74 -4.14
N ALA A 318 3.29 -2.85 -4.22
CA ALA A 318 3.31 -3.68 -5.42
C ALA A 318 2.57 -3.03 -6.61
N LEU A 319 1.53 -2.24 -6.35
CA LEU A 319 0.74 -1.58 -7.41
C LEU A 319 1.30 -0.22 -7.80
N TRP A 320 1.84 0.56 -6.87
CA TRP A 320 2.14 1.98 -7.09
C TRP A 320 3.62 2.30 -6.84
N GLU A 321 4.24 2.96 -7.81
CA GLU A 321 5.51 3.68 -7.61
C GLU A 321 5.25 5.02 -6.92
N ASP A 322 4.21 5.71 -7.37
CA ASP A 322 3.69 6.95 -6.78
C ASP A 322 2.17 6.83 -6.66
N HIS A 323 1.70 6.62 -5.43
CA HIS A 323 0.28 6.45 -5.18
C HIS A 323 -0.50 7.75 -5.38
N ASP A 324 0.14 8.89 -5.15
CA ASP A 324 -0.47 10.20 -5.29
C ASP A 324 -0.72 10.51 -6.76
N ALA A 325 0.30 10.35 -7.60
CA ALA A 325 0.18 10.50 -9.05
C ALA A 325 -0.55 9.33 -9.75
N ARG A 326 -0.92 8.28 -9.00
CA ARG A 326 -1.44 7.00 -9.53
C ARG A 326 -0.52 6.43 -10.62
N GLU A 327 0.78 6.50 -10.36
CA GLU A 327 1.81 5.91 -11.20
C GLU A 327 2.03 4.45 -10.81
N GLN A 328 1.82 3.56 -11.78
CA GLN A 328 1.97 2.12 -11.60
C GLN A 328 3.44 1.76 -11.33
N SER A 329 3.64 0.81 -10.41
CA SER A 329 4.95 0.22 -10.14
C SER A 329 5.50 -0.48 -11.40
N LEU A 330 6.81 -0.78 -11.43
CA LEU A 330 7.38 -1.54 -12.53
C LEU A 330 6.73 -2.92 -12.68
N VAL A 331 6.44 -3.62 -11.58
CA VAL A 331 5.82 -4.95 -11.60
C VAL A 331 4.40 -4.87 -12.17
N ALA A 332 3.62 -3.86 -11.77
CA ALA A 332 2.29 -3.64 -12.30
C ALA A 332 2.32 -3.25 -13.79
N LYS A 333 3.27 -2.40 -14.22
CA LYS A 333 3.49 -2.07 -15.65
C LYS A 333 3.80 -3.32 -16.48
N VAL A 334 4.62 -4.24 -15.98
CA VAL A 334 4.88 -5.54 -16.64
C VAL A 334 3.60 -6.37 -16.81
N ILE A 335 2.80 -6.47 -15.75
CA ILE A 335 1.52 -7.21 -15.79
C ILE A 335 0.54 -6.58 -16.80
N ILE A 336 0.42 -5.25 -16.80
CA ILE A 336 -0.41 -4.52 -17.76
C ILE A 336 0.09 -4.77 -19.20
N ALA A 337 1.40 -4.72 -19.41
CA ALA A 337 2.00 -4.98 -20.73
C ALA A 337 1.66 -6.40 -21.23
N GLU A 338 1.81 -7.42 -20.38
CA GLU A 338 1.46 -8.80 -20.74
C GLU A 338 -0.04 -8.98 -21.00
N LEU A 339 -0.92 -8.37 -20.19
CA LEU A 339 -2.37 -8.43 -20.38
C LEU A 339 -2.83 -7.75 -21.68
N LEU A 340 -2.11 -6.74 -22.15
CA LEU A 340 -2.47 -5.94 -23.33
C LEU A 340 -1.65 -6.30 -24.58
N ASP A 341 -0.74 -7.28 -24.49
CA ASP A 341 0.23 -7.63 -25.55
C ASP A 341 1.06 -6.41 -26.02
N LEU A 342 1.59 -5.66 -25.06
CA LEU A 342 2.41 -4.46 -25.27
C LEU A 342 3.84 -4.66 -24.76
N GLU A 343 4.76 -3.83 -25.25
CA GLU A 343 6.08 -3.69 -24.63
C GLU A 343 5.99 -2.90 -23.31
N VAL A 344 6.76 -3.27 -22.28
CA VAL A 344 6.72 -2.65 -20.93
C VAL A 344 7.00 -1.13 -20.94
N GLY A 345 7.67 -0.62 -21.99
CA GLY A 345 7.92 0.81 -22.19
C GLY A 345 6.89 1.54 -23.05
N ALA A 346 5.85 0.86 -23.54
CA ALA A 346 4.85 1.46 -24.40
C ALA A 346 4.09 2.57 -23.67
N SER A 347 3.97 3.74 -24.32
CA SER A 347 3.25 4.89 -23.76
C SER A 347 1.77 4.59 -23.49
N GLU A 348 1.22 3.62 -24.20
CA GLU A 348 -0.13 3.09 -24.10
C GLU A 348 -0.42 2.53 -22.72
N ILE A 349 0.56 1.94 -22.03
CA ILE A 349 0.40 1.40 -20.67
C ILE A 349 -0.07 2.49 -19.71
N ALA A 350 0.38 3.73 -19.89
CA ALA A 350 0.00 4.85 -19.03
C ALA A 350 -1.49 5.20 -19.11
N LYS A 351 -2.22 4.73 -20.13
CA LYS A 351 -3.67 4.89 -20.29
C LYS A 351 -4.47 3.90 -19.44
N TYR A 352 -3.82 2.93 -18.81
CA TYR A 352 -4.45 1.88 -18.02
C TYR A 352 -4.00 1.93 -16.57
N GLU A 353 -4.82 1.36 -15.70
CA GLU A 353 -4.46 1.13 -14.30
C GLU A 353 -4.85 -0.28 -13.85
N LEU A 354 -3.90 -0.96 -13.21
CA LEU A 354 -4.12 -2.14 -12.40
C LEU A 354 -4.29 -1.70 -10.96
N ARG A 355 -5.44 -1.95 -10.37
CA ARG A 355 -5.78 -1.51 -9.00
C ARG A 355 -6.62 -2.55 -8.29
N LEU A 356 -6.90 -2.33 -7.02
CA LEU A 356 -7.95 -3.08 -6.33
C LEU A 356 -9.32 -2.80 -6.96
N ILE A 357 -10.25 -3.73 -6.78
CA ILE A 357 -11.65 -3.53 -7.15
C ILE A 357 -12.26 -2.36 -6.36
N ARG A 358 -13.04 -1.51 -7.01
CA ARG A 358 -13.73 -0.41 -6.33
C ARG A 358 -15.04 -0.88 -5.68
N PRO A 359 -15.53 -0.18 -4.64
CA PRO A 359 -16.82 -0.50 -4.03
C PRO A 359 -17.99 -0.56 -5.03
N ASP A 360 -18.04 0.39 -5.97
CA ASP A 360 -19.12 0.45 -6.97
C ASP A 360 -19.07 -0.69 -8.00
N GLU A 361 -17.86 -1.14 -8.35
CA GLU A 361 -17.67 -2.28 -9.25
C GLU A 361 -18.04 -3.58 -8.55
N TYR A 362 -17.61 -3.75 -7.30
CA TYR A 362 -17.96 -4.92 -6.49
C TYR A 362 -19.47 -5.04 -6.34
N ALA A 363 -20.17 -3.95 -6.03
CA ALA A 363 -21.63 -3.93 -5.94
C ALA A 363 -22.31 -4.24 -7.29
N ARG A 364 -21.78 -3.72 -8.40
CA ARG A 364 -22.33 -3.98 -9.76
C ARG A 364 -22.08 -5.43 -10.22
N LEU A 365 -21.00 -6.05 -9.80
CA LEU A 365 -20.63 -7.44 -10.11
C LEU A 365 -21.27 -8.47 -9.18
N ALA A 366 -21.83 -8.03 -8.05
CA ALA A 366 -22.32 -8.91 -7.00
C ALA A 366 -23.22 -10.05 -7.48
N GLN A 367 -24.22 -9.73 -8.30
CA GLN A 367 -25.18 -10.73 -8.76
C GLN A 367 -24.57 -11.70 -9.77
N SER A 368 -23.78 -11.21 -10.73
CA SER A 368 -23.21 -12.04 -11.80
C SER A 368 -22.06 -12.92 -11.31
N GLN A 369 -21.28 -12.43 -10.34
CA GLN A 369 -20.10 -13.11 -9.80
C GLN A 369 -20.35 -13.76 -8.43
N ASN A 370 -21.60 -13.71 -7.94
CA ASN A 370 -21.99 -14.21 -6.62
C ASN A 370 -21.16 -13.60 -5.46
N TYR A 371 -20.66 -12.36 -5.63
CA TYR A 371 -19.90 -11.69 -4.57
C TYR A 371 -20.79 -11.33 -3.39
N GLY A 372 -20.21 -11.29 -2.19
CA GLY A 372 -20.93 -10.92 -0.98
C GLY A 372 -21.71 -12.03 -0.30
N ASN A 373 -21.56 -13.28 -0.78
CA ASN A 373 -22.34 -14.43 -0.29
C ASN A 373 -21.53 -15.36 0.62
N HIS A 374 -20.30 -14.97 0.96
CA HIS A 374 -19.40 -15.72 1.82
C HIS A 374 -18.78 -14.84 2.91
N ASP A 375 -18.29 -15.48 3.98
CA ASP A 375 -17.70 -14.79 5.14
C ASP A 375 -16.23 -14.45 4.84
N ILE A 376 -16.02 -13.59 3.84
CA ILE A 376 -14.72 -13.09 3.42
C ILE A 376 -14.78 -11.61 3.11
N TRP A 377 -13.79 -10.89 3.61
CA TRP A 377 -13.59 -9.49 3.28
C TRP A 377 -12.77 -9.37 1.99
N THR A 378 -12.95 -8.28 1.25
CA THR A 378 -12.17 -7.94 0.06
C THR A 378 -11.55 -6.57 0.24
N HIS A 379 -10.27 -6.42 -0.06
CA HIS A 379 -9.63 -5.12 -0.17
C HIS A 379 -10.24 -4.34 -1.33
N MET A 380 -10.73 -3.14 -1.05
CA MET A 380 -11.29 -2.24 -2.06
C MET A 380 -10.34 -1.08 -2.34
N ASP A 381 -10.35 -0.54 -3.56
CA ASP A 381 -9.58 0.67 -3.87
C ASP A 381 -10.13 1.87 -3.08
N GLY A 382 -9.22 2.78 -2.69
CA GLY A 382 -9.51 3.92 -1.84
C GLY A 382 -9.21 3.70 -0.34
N TYR A 383 -9.31 4.80 0.41
CA TYR A 383 -8.96 4.91 1.82
C TYR A 383 -9.96 5.78 2.59
N ASN A 384 -10.14 5.47 3.87
CA ASN A 384 -10.78 6.35 4.83
C ASN A 384 -9.74 7.18 5.59
N ILE A 385 -9.95 8.49 5.66
CA ILE A 385 -9.11 9.42 6.41
C ILE A 385 -9.65 9.56 7.83
N ARG A 386 -8.81 9.25 8.80
CA ARG A 386 -9.15 9.29 10.23
C ARG A 386 -8.98 10.70 10.79
N GLY A 387 -9.55 10.92 11.98
CA GLY A 387 -9.42 12.18 12.70
C GLY A 387 -7.98 12.53 13.14
N ASP A 388 -7.08 11.54 13.17
CA ASP A 388 -5.64 11.70 13.41
C ASP A 388 -4.83 11.86 12.11
N GLY A 389 -5.48 11.96 10.95
CA GLY A 389 -4.83 12.08 9.63
C GLY A 389 -4.26 10.77 9.09
N ARG A 390 -4.29 9.68 9.87
CA ARG A 390 -3.92 8.34 9.36
C ARG A 390 -5.00 7.83 8.41
N ARG A 391 -4.64 6.81 7.63
CA ARG A 391 -5.53 6.22 6.64
C ARG A 391 -5.70 4.74 6.86
N ASP A 392 -6.96 4.32 6.78
CA ASP A 392 -7.39 2.93 6.78
C ASP A 392 -7.76 2.54 5.34
N GLY A 393 -7.40 1.33 4.91
CA GLY A 393 -7.78 0.85 3.58
C GLY A 393 -9.25 0.48 3.54
N LEU A 394 -9.95 0.77 2.44
CA LEU A 394 -11.32 0.30 2.29
C LEU A 394 -11.36 -1.23 2.17
N ILE A 395 -12.36 -1.81 2.81
CA ILE A 395 -12.69 -3.23 2.73
C ILE A 395 -14.20 -3.40 2.56
N GLY A 396 -14.64 -4.57 2.10
CA GLY A 396 -16.06 -4.85 1.99
C GLY A 396 -16.34 -6.29 1.59
N GLY A 397 -17.60 -6.60 1.29
CA GLY A 397 -17.99 -7.89 0.71
C GLY A 397 -18.24 -9.04 1.69
N ASP A 398 -18.04 -8.87 3.00
CA ASP A 398 -18.32 -9.97 3.95
C ASP A 398 -19.83 -10.15 4.16
N ARG A 399 -20.35 -11.36 3.93
CA ARG A 399 -21.77 -11.70 4.09
C ARG A 399 -22.32 -11.34 5.46
N GLY A 400 -21.57 -11.59 6.53
CA GLY A 400 -21.98 -11.32 7.91
C GLY A 400 -22.19 -9.84 8.21
N TYR A 401 -21.61 -8.96 7.39
CA TYR A 401 -21.69 -7.50 7.51
C TYR A 401 -22.50 -6.86 6.37
N GLY A 402 -23.30 -7.66 5.66
CA GLY A 402 -24.20 -7.18 4.61
C GLY A 402 -23.71 -7.39 3.18
N GLY A 403 -22.67 -8.22 3.00
CA GLY A 403 -22.27 -8.74 1.71
C GLY A 403 -21.79 -7.66 0.76
N ALA A 404 -22.28 -7.69 -0.48
CA ALA A 404 -21.69 -6.92 -1.56
C ALA A 404 -21.97 -5.42 -1.56
N ALA A 405 -22.91 -4.94 -0.74
CA ALA A 405 -23.08 -3.51 -0.51
C ALA A 405 -22.29 -3.02 0.72
N CYS A 406 -21.68 -3.93 1.50
CA CYS A 406 -20.86 -3.59 2.65
C CYS A 406 -19.56 -2.91 2.22
N VAL A 407 -19.31 -1.72 2.75
CA VAL A 407 -18.05 -1.00 2.66
C VAL A 407 -17.70 -0.48 4.05
N ASP A 408 -16.53 -0.86 4.53
CA ASP A 408 -15.94 -0.45 5.79
C ASP A 408 -14.48 -0.03 5.56
N ALA A 409 -13.75 0.28 6.62
CA ALA A 409 -12.31 0.44 6.56
C ALA A 409 -11.60 -0.32 7.67
N ASP A 410 -10.39 -0.76 7.36
CA ASP A 410 -9.54 -1.49 8.30
C ASP A 410 -8.09 -1.01 8.25
N TRP A 411 -7.37 -1.28 9.34
CA TRP A 411 -6.00 -0.87 9.52
C TRP A 411 -5.11 -1.47 8.43
N ARG A 412 -4.19 -0.65 7.90
CA ARG A 412 -3.33 -1.04 6.76
C ARG A 412 -2.40 -2.23 7.07
N ASP A 413 -2.09 -2.41 8.35
CA ASP A 413 -1.20 -3.43 8.89
C ASP A 413 -1.95 -4.63 9.49
N ASP A 414 -3.29 -4.67 9.40
CA ASP A 414 -4.03 -5.84 9.88
C ASP A 414 -3.72 -7.07 9.00
N ARG A 415 -3.29 -8.15 9.68
CA ARG A 415 -2.88 -9.45 9.11
C ARG A 415 -3.99 -10.47 9.14
N ARG A 416 -5.23 -10.08 9.43
CA ARG A 416 -6.36 -11.01 9.36
C ARG A 416 -6.37 -11.64 7.96
N GLY A 417 -6.00 -12.92 7.89
CA GLY A 417 -6.00 -13.73 6.66
C GLY A 417 -7.39 -13.96 6.06
N SER A 418 -8.36 -13.13 6.43
CA SER A 418 -9.75 -13.10 5.98
C SER A 418 -10.03 -12.00 4.96
N ILE A 419 -9.04 -11.20 4.55
CA ILE A 419 -9.21 -10.16 3.53
C ILE A 419 -8.52 -10.62 2.23
N ALA A 420 -9.29 -10.73 1.17
CA ALA A 420 -8.85 -11.13 -0.16
C ALA A 420 -8.47 -9.91 -1.03
N VAL A 421 -7.46 -10.09 -1.86
CA VAL A 421 -7.07 -9.17 -2.92
C VAL A 421 -7.85 -9.52 -4.18
N ARG A 422 -8.56 -8.54 -4.72
CA ARG A 422 -9.20 -8.64 -6.04
C ARG A 422 -8.76 -7.44 -6.88
N LEU A 423 -8.09 -7.72 -7.99
CA LEU A 423 -7.54 -6.71 -8.88
C LEU A 423 -8.45 -6.47 -10.08
N VAL A 424 -8.37 -5.26 -10.60
CA VAL A 424 -9.06 -4.77 -11.78
C VAL A 424 -8.05 -4.06 -12.67
N LEU A 425 -8.04 -4.41 -13.96
CA LEU A 425 -7.43 -3.62 -15.02
C LEU A 425 -8.52 -2.82 -15.74
N GLN A 426 -8.35 -1.51 -15.84
CA GLN A 426 -9.24 -0.63 -16.60
C GLN A 426 -8.46 0.48 -17.30
N ARG A 427 -9.12 1.20 -18.20
CA ARG A 427 -8.62 2.49 -18.69
C ARG A 427 -8.74 3.54 -17.58
N LYS A 428 -7.73 4.40 -17.45
CA LYS A 428 -7.75 5.52 -16.51
C LYS A 428 -8.90 6.48 -16.86
N ARG A 429 -9.48 7.06 -15.80
CA ARG A 429 -10.60 8.02 -15.87
C ARG A 429 -10.10 9.45 -15.80
#